data_AF-D4MPR8-F1
#
_entry.id   AF-D4MPR8-F1
#
_cell.length_a   1.000
_cell.length_b   1.000
_cell.length_c   1.000
_cell.angle_alpha   90.00
_cell.angle_beta   90.00
_cell.angle_gamma   90.00
#
_symmetry.space_group_name_H-M   'P 1'
#
loop_
_entity.id
_entity.type
_entity.pdbx_description
1 polymer ?
#
loop_
_entity_poly.entity_id
_entity_poly.type
_entity_poly.pdbx_seq_one_letter_code
_entity_poly.pdbx_strand_id
1 'polypeptide(L)' 'MEGEKKMPIGKPNAQTIASEKYQKKAGYMTKGFKIKRDVADRFERACEAAGVSQAAQITELMLSFAKEQEEKNRK' A
#
# COMPACT_ATOMS: atom_id res chain seq x y z
N MET A 1 -20.07 -8.41 11.14
CA MET A 1 -19.54 -9.28 10.07
C MET A 1 -18.07 -9.48 10.34
N GLU A 2 -17.73 -10.73 10.67
CA GLU A 2 -16.52 -11.17 11.33
C GLU A 2 -15.25 -10.93 10.51
N GLY A 3 -14.23 -10.36 11.14
CA GLY A 3 -12.91 -10.16 10.56
C GLY A 3 -12.16 -11.47 10.46
N GLU A 4 -12.19 -12.09 9.29
CA GLU A 4 -11.48 -13.32 8.97
C GLU A 4 -9.97 -13.15 9.19
N LYS A 5 -9.49 -13.81 10.23
CA LYS A 5 -8.09 -14.02 10.58
C LYS A 5 -7.42 -14.88 9.49
N LYS A 6 -6.95 -14.25 8.41
CA LYS A 6 -6.13 -14.93 7.39
C LYS A 6 -4.76 -15.29 7.99
N MET A 7 -4.65 -16.51 8.53
CA MET A 7 -3.37 -17.19 8.68
C MET A 7 -2.80 -17.49 7.28
N PRO A 8 -1.47 -17.48 7.08
CA PRO A 8 -0.90 -17.90 5.81
C PRO A 8 -1.27 -19.36 5.54
N ILE A 9 -1.73 -19.64 4.33
CA ILE A 9 -2.06 -21.00 3.88
C ILE A 9 -0.74 -21.77 3.73
N GLY A 10 -0.40 -22.65 4.68
CA GLY A 10 0.79 -23.53 4.63
C GLY A 10 1.48 -23.76 5.98
N LYS A 11 2.69 -24.35 5.97
CA LYS A 11 3.63 -24.40 7.11
C LYS A 11 4.58 -23.18 7.01
N PRO A 12 4.25 -22.02 7.59
CA PRO A 12 5.11 -20.84 7.50
C PRO A 12 6.42 -21.08 8.24
N ASN A 13 7.54 -20.71 7.63
CA ASN A 13 8.84 -20.77 8.29
C ASN A 13 8.92 -19.67 9.38
N ALA A 14 9.86 -19.80 10.33
CA ALA A 14 10.01 -18.87 11.43
C ALA A 14 10.28 -17.41 10.97
N GLN A 15 10.86 -17.24 9.77
CA GLN A 15 11.15 -15.94 9.17
C GLN A 15 9.88 -15.24 8.65
N THR A 16 8.91 -15.98 8.12
CA THR A 16 7.60 -15.46 7.69
C THR A 16 6.81 -14.92 8.89
N ILE A 17 6.78 -15.67 9.99
CA ILE A 17 6.07 -15.27 11.22
C ILE A 17 6.69 -14.00 11.83
N ALA A 18 8.02 -13.88 11.80
CA ALA A 18 8.73 -12.69 12.29
C ALA A 18 8.46 -11.46 11.41
N SER A 19 8.47 -11.62 10.09
CA SER A 19 8.14 -10.53 9.15
C SER A 19 6.69 -10.06 9.32
N GLU A 20 5.74 -10.97 9.48
CA GLU A 20 4.34 -10.62 9.73
C GLU A 20 4.13 -9.86 11.06
N LYS A 21 4.84 -10.28 12.13
CA LYS A 21 4.81 -9.58 13.43
C LYS A 21 5.36 -8.16 13.32
N TYR A 22 6.44 -7.97 12.56
CA TYR A 22 7.03 -6.65 12.35
C TYR A 22 6.11 -5.75 11.51
N GLN A 23 5.56 -6.27 10.41
CA GLN A 23 4.65 -5.54 9.53
C GLN A 23 3.41 -5.03 10.29
N LYS A 24 2.83 -5.87 11.15
CA LYS A 24 1.71 -5.48 12.02
C LYS A 24 2.10 -4.44 13.06
N LYS A 25 3.29 -4.55 13.65
CA LYS A 25 3.79 -3.59 14.66
C LYS A 25 4.09 -2.21 14.05
N ALA A 26 4.54 -2.18 12.80
CA ALA A 26 4.83 -0.96 12.05
C ALA A 26 3.61 -0.38 11.31
N GLY A 27 2.42 -0.96 11.50
CA GLY A 27 1.16 -0.42 10.96
C GLY A 27 0.96 -0.59 9.46
N TYR A 28 1.75 -1.45 8.79
CA TYR A 28 1.59 -1.70 7.36
C TYR A 28 0.28 -2.44 7.11
N MET A 29 -0.58 -1.87 6.27
CA MET A 29 -1.84 -2.48 5.81
C MET A 29 -1.85 -2.56 4.29
N THR A 30 -2.24 -3.72 3.75
CA THR A 30 -2.48 -3.86 2.31
C THR A 30 -3.91 -3.46 1.99
N LYS A 31 -4.07 -2.35 1.26
CA LYS A 31 -5.33 -1.99 0.59
C LYS A 31 -5.16 -2.24 -0.90
N GLY A 32 -5.88 -3.23 -1.42
CA GLY A 32 -5.85 -3.58 -2.85
C GLY A 32 -6.97 -2.87 -3.61
N PHE A 33 -6.61 -2.17 -4.69
CA PHE A 33 -7.55 -1.56 -5.63
C PHE A 33 -7.38 -2.19 -7.01
N LYS A 34 -8.48 -2.33 -7.76
CA LYS A 34 -8.42 -2.75 -9.16
C LYS A 34 -8.19 -1.53 -10.04
N ILE A 35 -7.11 -1.53 -10.82
CA ILE A 35 -6.79 -0.49 -11.81
C ILE A 35 -6.59 -1.10 -13.19
N LYS A 36 -6.78 -0.30 -14.24
CA LYS A 36 -6.51 -0.74 -15.62
C LYS A 36 -5.02 -1.03 -15.78
N ARG A 37 -4.69 -2.10 -16.51
CA ARG A 37 -3.30 -2.50 -16.78
C ARG A 37 -2.47 -1.37 -17.41
N ASP A 38 -3.03 -0.66 -18.38
CA ASP A 38 -2.37 0.48 -19.03
C ASP A 38 -1.99 1.59 -18.03
N VAL A 39 -2.83 1.83 -17.02
CA VAL A 39 -2.54 2.84 -15.98
C VAL A 39 -1.38 2.38 -15.10
N ALA A 40 -1.35 1.10 -14.71
CA ALA A 40 -0.27 0.53 -13.91
C ALA A 40 1.07 0.57 -14.66
N ASP A 41 1.08 0.16 -15.93
CA ASP A 41 2.28 0.15 -16.78
C ASP A 41 2.85 1.55 -16.99
N ARG A 42 1.98 2.54 -17.27
CA ARG A 42 2.40 3.95 -17.39
C ARG A 42 2.97 4.48 -16.08
N PHE A 43 2.35 4.15 -14.95
CA PHE A 43 2.81 4.58 -13.65
C PHE A 43 4.17 3.99 -13.29
N GLU A 44 4.38 2.70 -13.59
CA GLU A 44 5.66 2.03 -13.42
C GLU A 44 6.77 2.73 -14.22
N ARG A 45 6.56 2.92 -15.53
CA ARG A 45 7.54 3.63 -16.39
C ARG A 45 7.84 5.05 -15.91
N ALA A 46 6.83 5.76 -15.42
CA ALA A 46 7.00 7.11 -14.89
C ALA A 46 7.84 7.11 -13.60
N CYS A 47 7.59 6.15 -12.71
CA CYS A 47 8.38 5.98 -11.48
C CYS A 47 9.83 5.61 -11.80
N GLU A 48 10.06 4.70 -12.75
CA GLU A 48 11.41 4.33 -13.22
C GLU A 48 12.15 5.53 -13.82
N ALA A 49 11.51 6.29 -14.69
CA ALA A 49 12.10 7.48 -15.30
C ALA A 49 12.42 8.58 -14.27
N ALA A 50 11.60 8.70 -13.22
CA ALA A 50 11.83 9.63 -12.12
C ALA A 50 12.82 9.10 -11.05
N GLY A 51 13.23 7.84 -11.13
CA GLY A 51 14.11 7.21 -10.15
C GLY A 51 13.48 7.01 -8.76
N VAL A 52 12.15 6.90 -8.69
CA VAL A 52 11.40 6.72 -7.44
C VAL A 52 10.73 5.35 -7.39
N SER A 53 10.49 4.85 -6.18
CA SER A 53 9.70 3.62 -6.01
C SER A 53 8.21 3.90 -6.20
N GLN A 54 7.50 2.97 -6.85
CA GLN A 54 6.04 3.04 -7.01
C GLN A 54 5.33 3.22 -5.66
N ALA A 55 5.78 2.51 -4.62
CA ALA A 55 5.20 2.62 -3.29
C ALA A 55 5.36 4.03 -2.70
N ALA A 56 6.56 4.62 -2.77
CA ALA A 56 6.80 5.98 -2.27
C ALA A 56 5.95 7.01 -3.01
N GLN A 57 5.88 6.92 -4.34
CA GLN A 57 5.08 7.85 -5.14
C GLN A 57 3.58 7.70 -4.86
N ILE A 58 3.06 6.48 -4.67
CA ILE A 58 1.67 6.25 -4.27
C ILE A 58 1.40 6.85 -2.88
N THR A 59 2.30 6.66 -1.92
CA THR A 59 2.15 7.22 -0.57
C THR A 59 2.08 8.74 -0.61
N GLU A 60 2.94 9.40 -1.39
CA GLU A 60 2.92 10.86 -1.55
C GLU A 60 1.61 11.35 -2.18
N LEU A 61 1.14 10.69 -3.23
CA LEU A 61 -0.14 11.03 -3.89
C LEU A 61 -1.33 10.87 -2.93
N MET A 62 -1.36 9.79 -2.14
CA MET A 62 -2.41 9.55 -1.15
C MET A 62 -2.42 10.62 -0.06
N LEU A 63 -1.26 10.98 0.47
CA LEU A 63 -1.14 12.01 1.52
C LEU A 63 -1.51 13.39 1.00
N SER A 64 -1.02 13.74 -0.20
CA SER A 64 -1.31 15.03 -0.83
C SER A 64 -2.80 15.19 -1.09
N PHE A 65 -3.46 14.14 -1.60
CA PHE A 65 -4.89 14.17 -1.85
C PHE A 65 -5.70 14.24 -0.54
N ALA A 66 -5.35 13.45 0.48
CA ALA A 66 -6.02 13.48 1.77
C ALA A 66 -5.98 14.89 2.39
N LYS A 67 -4.77 15.48 2.44
CA LYS A 67 -4.56 16.83 2.96
C LYS A 67 -5.40 17.87 2.22
N GLU A 68 -5.45 17.79 0.89
CA GLU A 68 -6.26 18.70 0.09
C GLU A 68 -7.76 18.61 0.46
N GLN A 69 -8.27 17.41 0.66
CA GLN A 69 -9.68 17.20 1.03
C GLN A 69 -9.97 17.64 2.47
N GLU A 70 -9.05 17.43 3.41
CA GLU A 70 -9.17 17.92 4.78
C GLU A 70 -9.25 19.45 4.83
N GLU A 71 -8.42 20.15 4.05
CA GLU A 71 -8.44 21.62 3.97
C GLU A 71 -9.70 22.15 3.29
N LYS A 72 -10.24 21.44 2.30
CA LYS A 72 -11.52 21.78 1.64
C LYS A 72 -12.71 21.61 2.58
N ASN A 73 -12.74 20.53 3.36
CA ASN A 73 -13.86 20.19 4.24
C ASN A 73 -13.86 20.97 5.57
N ARG A 74 -12.78 21.70 5.87
CA ARG A 74 -12.66 22.57 7.05
C ARG A 74 -13.19 23.99 6.81
N LYS A 75 -13.49 24.34 5.57
CA LYS A 75 -14.16 25.58 5.17
C LYS A 75 -15.67 25.38 5.08
#